data_AF-A0A2K8LVP9-F1
#
_entry.id   AF-A0A2K8LVP9-F1
#
_cell.length_a   1.000
_cell.length_b   1.000
_cell.length_c   1.000
_cell.angle_alpha   90.00
_cell.angle_beta   90.00
_cell.angle_gamma   90.00
#
_symmetry.space_group_name_H-M   'P 1'
#
loop_
_entity.id
_entity.type
_entity.pdbx_description
1 polymer ?
#
loop_
_entity_poly.entity_id
_entity_poly.type
_entity_poly.pdbx_seq_one_letter_code
_entity_poly.pdbx_strand_id
1 'polypeptide(L)'
;MDSARLDAVARSYTAPMTSIRGRRVHRLVLRRMADYDHVLPAATADGTPALLALSADGRAALCSTDGRGPSADLVTCGPTPGVTVTSAHDLTKDSLPVLSWTVRHPGLLDIAGPLTITPGETDQEEVEAALRPR
;
A
#
# COMPACT_ATOMS: atom_id res chain seq x y z
N MET A 1 14.19 5.75 -6.22
CA MET A 1 13.88 5.87 -7.67
C MET A 1 13.66 7.33 -8.06
N ASP A 2 13.86 7.74 -9.32
CA ASP A 2 13.44 9.08 -9.76
C ASP A 2 11.91 9.18 -9.94
N SER A 3 11.37 10.40 -9.80
CA SER A 3 9.92 10.65 -9.82
C SER A 3 9.27 10.44 -11.19
N ALA A 4 9.99 10.71 -12.28
CA ALA A 4 9.48 10.53 -13.64
C ALA A 4 9.29 9.05 -13.97
N ARG A 5 10.22 8.21 -13.51
CA ARG A 5 10.15 6.76 -13.64
C ARG A 5 9.03 6.16 -12.79
N LEU A 6 8.83 6.66 -11.56
CA LEU A 6 7.67 6.29 -10.76
C LEU A 6 6.36 6.60 -11.49
N ASP A 7 6.22 7.81 -12.03
CA ASP A 7 5.05 8.25 -12.78
C ASP A 7 4.80 7.38 -14.01
N ALA A 8 5.83 7.05 -14.78
CA ALA A 8 5.71 6.17 -15.94
C ALA A 8 5.21 4.75 -15.56
N VAL A 9 5.75 4.17 -14.49
CA VAL A 9 5.30 2.86 -13.98
C VAL A 9 3.86 2.93 -13.46
N ALA A 10 3.53 3.96 -12.68
CA ALA A 10 2.18 4.16 -12.14
C ALA A 10 1.14 4.36 -13.26
N ARG A 11 1.46 5.13 -14.30
CA ARG A 11 0.60 5.30 -15.49
C ARG A 11 0.39 3.98 -16.23
N SER A 12 1.46 3.20 -16.42
CA SER A 12 1.36 1.91 -17.11
C SER A 12 0.48 0.93 -16.33
N TYR A 13 0.65 0.88 -15.01
CA TYR A 13 -0.17 0.05 -14.12
C TYR A 13 -1.64 0.46 -14.10
N THR A 14 -1.92 1.76 -14.13
CA THR A 14 -3.30 2.29 -14.03
C THR A 14 -3.97 2.51 -15.39
N ALA A 15 -3.26 2.34 -16.51
CA ALA A 15 -3.79 2.48 -17.86
C ALA A 15 -5.08 1.67 -18.14
N PRO A 16 -5.23 0.40 -17.70
CA PRO A 16 -6.49 -0.33 -17.89
C PRO A 16 -7.63 0.13 -16.97
N MET A 17 -7.36 0.98 -15.96
CA MET A 17 -8.35 1.45 -14.99
C MET A 17 -9.05 2.72 -15.49
N THR A 18 -10.11 2.55 -16.28
CA THR A 18 -10.81 3.65 -16.97
C THR A 18 -11.67 4.56 -16.06
N SER A 19 -11.77 4.25 -14.76
CA SER A 19 -12.62 4.98 -13.81
C SER A 19 -11.89 6.15 -13.13
N ILE A 20 -12.64 7.07 -12.51
CA ILE A 20 -12.05 8.10 -11.62
C ILE A 20 -11.21 7.48 -10.49
N ARG A 21 -11.52 6.24 -10.10
CA ARG A 21 -10.78 5.50 -9.08
C ARG A 21 -9.41 5.06 -9.61
N GLY A 22 -9.24 4.80 -10.91
CA GLY A 22 -7.92 4.58 -11.52
C GLY A 22 -6.97 5.77 -11.34
N ARG A 23 -7.49 7.00 -11.52
CA ARG A 23 -6.73 8.24 -11.20
C ARG A 23 -6.37 8.35 -9.72
N ARG A 24 -7.24 7.84 -8.84
CA ARG A 24 -6.99 7.81 -7.39
C ARG A 24 -5.93 6.78 -7.01
N VAL A 25 -5.96 5.59 -7.62
CA VAL A 25 -4.90 4.58 -7.49
C VAL A 25 -3.56 5.15 -7.97
N HIS A 26 -3.54 5.86 -9.10
CA HIS A 26 -2.33 6.52 -9.60
C HIS A 26 -1.74 7.49 -8.54
N ARG A 27 -2.58 8.38 -7.98
CA ARG A 27 -2.14 9.28 -6.91
C ARG A 27 -1.70 8.54 -5.64
N LEU A 28 -2.37 7.45 -5.28
CA LEU A 28 -2.00 6.62 -4.14
C LEU A 28 -0.58 6.08 -4.31
N VAL A 29 -0.28 5.49 -5.48
CA VAL A 29 1.04 4.94 -5.82
C VAL A 29 2.10 6.04 -5.75
N LEU A 30 1.86 7.18 -6.39
CA LEU A 30 2.81 8.30 -6.37
C LEU A 30 3.10 8.80 -4.95
N ARG A 31 2.12 8.80 -4.05
CA ARG A 31 2.30 9.27 -2.67
C ARG A 31 2.98 8.24 -1.78
N ARG A 32 2.60 6.97 -1.89
CA ARG A 32 2.99 5.93 -0.93
C ARG A 32 4.25 5.16 -1.34
N MET A 33 4.63 5.20 -2.61
CA MET A 33 5.81 4.50 -3.12
C MET A 33 6.95 5.45 -3.53
N ALA A 34 6.83 6.75 -3.25
CA ALA A 34 7.85 7.76 -3.61
C ALA A 34 9.22 7.49 -2.97
N ASP A 35 9.21 7.03 -1.72
CA ASP A 35 10.40 6.88 -0.90
C ASP A 35 11.09 5.51 -1.08
N TYR A 36 10.72 4.74 -2.10
CA TYR A 36 11.33 3.45 -2.42
C TYR A 36 12.39 3.59 -3.52
N ASP A 37 13.42 2.74 -3.44
CA ASP A 37 14.52 2.74 -4.39
C ASP A 37 14.09 2.26 -5.76
N HIS A 38 13.19 1.26 -5.79
CA HIS A 38 12.66 0.66 -7.01
C HIS A 38 11.15 0.42 -6.90
N VAL A 39 10.42 0.65 -7.99
CA VAL A 39 9.02 0.20 -8.14
C VAL A 39 8.91 -0.53 -9.47
N LEU A 40 8.39 -1.75 -9.40
CA LEU A 40 8.34 -2.70 -10.51
C LEU A 40 6.91 -3.23 -10.70
N PRO A 41 6.45 -3.38 -11.95
CA PRO A 41 5.29 -4.20 -12.24
C PRO A 41 5.54 -5.65 -11.78
N ALA A 42 4.52 -6.24 -11.17
CA ALA A 42 4.54 -7.61 -10.66
C ALA A 42 3.19 -8.30 -10.92
N ALA A 43 3.14 -9.59 -10.63
CA ALA A 43 1.89 -10.33 -10.53
C ALA A 43 1.89 -11.14 -9.24
N THR A 44 0.74 -11.20 -8.57
CA THR A 44 0.52 -12.10 -7.43
C THR A 44 0.41 -13.55 -7.91
N ALA A 45 0.40 -14.51 -6.97
CA ALA A 45 0.39 -15.94 -7.29
C ALA A 45 -0.83 -16.39 -8.13
N ASP A 46 -1.94 -15.68 -8.01
CA ASP A 46 -3.18 -15.87 -8.79
C ASP A 46 -3.16 -15.14 -10.15
N GLY A 47 -2.06 -14.46 -10.49
CA GLY A 47 -1.90 -13.72 -11.74
C GLY A 47 -2.44 -12.28 -11.70
N THR A 48 -2.93 -11.80 -10.56
CA THR A 48 -3.45 -10.43 -10.45
C THR A 48 -2.31 -9.40 -10.61
N PRO A 49 -2.44 -8.41 -11.52
CA PRO A 49 -1.42 -7.36 -11.69
C PRO A 49 -1.21 -6.54 -10.42
N ALA A 50 0.05 -6.29 -10.08
CA ALA A 50 0.44 -5.53 -8.90
C ALA A 50 1.64 -4.62 -9.16
N LEU A 51 1.92 -3.73 -8.21
CA LEU A 51 3.16 -2.98 -8.10
C LEU A 51 3.92 -3.43 -6.85
N LEU A 52 5.19 -3.78 -7.04
CA LEU A 52 6.13 -4.10 -5.98
C LEU A 52 7.13 -2.94 -5.83
N ALA A 53 7.16 -2.32 -4.65
CA ALA A 53 8.16 -1.33 -4.27
C ALA A 53 9.20 -1.97 -3.35
N LEU A 54 10.49 -1.66 -3.56
CA LEU A 54 11.62 -2.22 -2.83
C LEU A 54 12.60 -1.12 -2.44
N SER A 55 13.18 -1.27 -1.27
CA SER A 55 14.19 -0.39 -0.70
C SER A 55 15.41 -1.21 -0.24
N ALA A 56 16.60 -0.63 -0.33
CA ALA A 56 17.87 -1.29 0.00
C ALA A 56 18.00 -1.63 1.49
N ASP A 57 17.26 -0.93 2.34
CA ASP A 57 17.13 -1.20 3.78
C ASP A 57 16.22 -2.41 4.09
N GLY A 58 15.70 -3.10 3.08
CA GLY A 58 14.85 -4.28 3.23
C GLY A 58 13.37 -3.98 3.38
N ARG A 59 12.94 -2.72 3.31
CA ARG A 59 11.51 -2.38 3.23
C ARG A 59 10.94 -2.76 1.87
N ALA A 60 9.69 -3.23 1.86
CA ALA A 60 8.94 -3.45 0.64
C ALA A 60 7.47 -3.02 0.78
N ALA A 61 6.84 -2.69 -0.35
CA ALA A 61 5.41 -2.47 -0.42
C ALA A 61 4.80 -3.15 -1.64
N LEU A 62 3.55 -3.58 -1.51
CA LEU A 62 2.76 -4.18 -2.57
C LEU A 62 1.43 -3.43 -2.69
N CYS A 63 1.10 -2.98 -3.90
CA CYS A 63 -0.24 -2.50 -4.23
C CYS A 63 -0.83 -3.42 -5.31
N SER A 64 -1.98 -4.04 -5.03
CA SER A 64 -2.71 -4.88 -5.97
C SER A 64 -4.17 -4.48 -5.96
N THR A 65 -4.63 -3.84 -7.04
CA THR A 65 -6.01 -3.41 -7.23
C THR A 65 -6.30 -3.24 -8.72
N ASP A 66 -7.54 -3.48 -9.13
CA ASP A 66 -8.04 -3.17 -10.48
C ASP A 66 -8.77 -1.81 -10.53
N GLY A 67 -8.81 -1.09 -9.41
CA GLY A 67 -9.50 0.20 -9.27
C GLY A 67 -11.03 0.12 -9.30
N ARG A 68 -11.64 -1.07 -9.28
CA ARG A 68 -13.11 -1.23 -9.27
C ARG A 68 -13.71 -1.17 -7.87
N GLY A 69 -12.95 -1.53 -6.83
CA GLY A 69 -13.38 -1.47 -5.43
C GLY A 69 -13.57 -0.04 -4.87
N PRO A 70 -14.22 0.12 -3.70
CA PRO A 70 -14.28 1.40 -2.99
C PRO A 70 -12.96 1.74 -2.29
N SER A 71 -12.07 0.77 -2.11
CA SER A 71 -10.77 0.92 -1.49
C SER A 71 -9.65 0.26 -2.29
N ALA A 72 -8.41 0.64 -2.00
CA ALA A 72 -7.21 -0.06 -2.43
C ALA A 72 -6.32 -0.35 -1.22
N ASP A 73 -5.85 -1.59 -1.14
CA ASP A 73 -4.94 -2.01 -0.09
C ASP A 73 -3.50 -1.78 -0.52
N LEU A 74 -2.71 -1.27 0.42
CA LEU A 74 -1.27 -1.18 0.33
C LEU A 74 -0.68 -2.00 1.46
N VAL A 75 -0.03 -3.10 1.10
CA VAL A 75 0.73 -3.93 2.04
C VAL A 75 2.14 -3.37 2.13
N THR A 76 2.67 -3.25 3.33
CA THR A 76 4.05 -2.83 3.60
C THR A 76 4.70 -3.82 4.54
N CYS A 77 6.00 -4.07 4.37
CA CYS A 77 6.81 -4.78 5.34
C CYS A 77 8.10 -4.01 5.59
N GLY A 78 8.61 -4.16 6.81
CA GLY A 78 9.87 -3.58 7.23
C GLY A 78 11.01 -4.59 7.23
N PRO A 79 12.20 -4.17 7.73
CA PRO A 79 13.33 -5.07 7.88
C PRO A 79 13.04 -6.21 8.86
N THR A 80 12.09 -6.03 9.80
CA THR A 80 11.65 -7.09 10.71
C THR A 80 10.92 -8.20 9.94
N PRO A 81 11.49 -9.42 9.88
CA PRO A 81 10.93 -10.49 9.07
C PRO A 81 9.52 -10.89 9.52
N GLY A 82 8.64 -11.10 8.54
CA GLY A 82 7.30 -11.66 8.77
C GLY A 82 6.25 -10.68 9.29
N VAL A 83 6.62 -9.45 9.65
CA VAL A 83 5.65 -8.40 10.01
C VAL A 83 5.18 -7.68 8.75
N THR A 84 3.86 -7.64 8.55
CA THR A 84 3.25 -6.88 7.45
C THR A 84 2.15 -5.96 7.97
N VAL A 85 2.09 -4.75 7.43
CA VAL A 85 1.01 -3.80 7.68
C VAL A 85 0.27 -3.55 6.37
N THR A 86 -1.02 -3.85 6.34
CA THR A 86 -1.91 -3.50 5.24
C THR A 86 -2.65 -2.22 5.60
N SER A 87 -2.58 -1.20 4.77
CA SER A 87 -3.39 0.02 4.91
C SER A 87 -4.45 0.06 3.80
N ALA A 88 -5.71 0.17 4.18
CA ALA A 88 -6.83 0.25 3.23
C ALA A 88 -7.15 1.73 2.94
N HIS A 89 -7.00 2.19 1.70
CA HIS A 89 -7.21 3.60 1.32
C HIS A 89 -8.54 3.78 0.61
N ASP A 90 -9.32 4.78 1.03
CA ASP A 90 -10.63 5.09 0.45
C ASP A 90 -10.48 5.72 -0.95
N LEU A 91 -10.81 4.95 -1.99
CA LEU A 91 -10.83 5.40 -3.39
C LEU A 91 -12.10 6.18 -3.73
N THR A 92 -13.04 6.38 -2.81
CA THR A 92 -14.22 7.22 -3.01
C THR A 92 -13.96 8.69 -2.68
N LYS A 93 -12.88 8.99 -1.95
CA LYS A 93 -12.47 10.34 -1.56
C LYS A 93 -11.17 10.77 -2.24
N ASP A 94 -11.04 12.06 -2.56
CA ASP A 94 -9.84 12.56 -3.24
C ASP A 94 -8.62 12.69 -2.32
N SER A 95 -8.83 12.87 -1.03
CA SER A 95 -7.77 12.87 -0.02
C SER A 95 -7.11 11.50 0.17
N LEU A 96 -7.81 10.41 -0.21
CA LEU A 96 -7.39 9.02 0.01
C LEU A 96 -7.12 8.72 1.50
N PRO A 97 -8.08 8.97 2.41
CA PRO A 97 -7.90 8.67 3.82
C PRO A 97 -7.74 7.15 4.01
N VAL A 98 -6.98 6.77 5.04
CA VAL A 98 -6.89 5.38 5.45
C VAL A 98 -8.18 5.03 6.21
N LEU A 99 -8.80 3.93 5.81
CA LEU A 99 -10.00 3.37 6.43
C LEU A 99 -9.65 2.48 7.63
N SER A 100 -8.53 1.75 7.51
CA SER A 100 -8.01 0.88 8.56
C SER A 100 -6.57 0.47 8.26
N TRP A 101 -5.89 -0.01 9.30
CA TRP A 101 -4.65 -0.76 9.19
C TRP A 101 -4.85 -2.17 9.72
N THR A 102 -4.29 -3.16 9.05
CA THR A 102 -4.22 -4.54 9.52
C THR A 102 -2.75 -4.91 9.74
N VAL A 103 -2.39 -5.16 10.99
CA VAL A 103 -1.05 -5.59 11.39
C VAL A 103 -1.03 -7.11 11.52
N ARG A 104 -0.18 -7.75 10.74
CA ARG A 104 0.10 -9.19 10.85
C ARG A 104 1.49 -9.35 11.47
N HIS A 105 1.54 -9.69 12.75
CA HIS A 105 2.78 -9.93 13.48
C HIS A 105 2.94 -11.43 13.78
N PRO A 106 4.06 -12.09 13.40
CA PRO A 106 4.23 -13.53 13.56
C PRO A 106 3.98 -14.02 14.99
N GLY A 107 4.49 -13.29 15.99
CA GLY A 107 4.32 -13.64 17.41
C GLY A 107 2.91 -13.40 17.98
N LEU A 108 2.01 -12.74 17.25
CA LEU A 108 0.62 -12.50 17.67
C LEU A 108 -0.39 -13.34 16.89
N LEU A 109 0.04 -13.96 15.78
CA LEU A 109 -0.85 -14.73 14.91
C LEU A 109 -1.55 -15.87 15.65
N ASP A 110 -0.82 -16.60 16.49
CA ASP A 110 -1.37 -17.74 17.23
C ASP A 110 -2.22 -17.33 18.44
N ILE A 111 -2.14 -16.06 18.86
CA ILE A 111 -2.83 -15.54 20.06
C ILE A 111 -4.11 -14.80 19.67
N ALA A 112 -4.00 -13.86 18.73
CA ALA A 112 -5.07 -12.93 18.38
C ALA A 112 -5.33 -12.82 16.87
N GLY A 113 -4.51 -13.49 16.03
CA GLY A 113 -4.55 -13.30 14.59
C GLY A 113 -4.08 -11.90 14.15
N PRO A 114 -4.41 -11.48 12.92
CA PRO A 114 -4.16 -10.10 12.46
C PRO A 114 -4.97 -9.09 13.26
N LEU A 115 -4.33 -7.99 13.66
CA LEU A 115 -4.97 -6.92 14.44
C LEU A 115 -5.39 -5.78 13.52
N THR A 116 -6.62 -5.30 13.69
CA THR A 116 -7.15 -4.18 12.88
C THR A 116 -7.28 -2.93 13.74
N ILE A 117 -6.73 -1.82 13.23
CA ILE A 117 -6.84 -0.47 13.81
C ILE A 117 -7.73 0.35 12.90
N THR A 118 -8.75 1.01 13.46
CA THR A 118 -9.61 1.96 12.75
C THR A 118 -9.33 3.39 13.24
N PRO A 119 -9.38 4.42 12.37
CA PRO A 119 -9.02 5.81 12.71
C PRO A 119 -9.91 6.54 13.75
N GLY A 120 -10.76 5.83 14.51
CA GLY A 120 -11.83 6.44 15.31
C GLY A 120 -11.36 7.23 16.54
N GLU A 121 -10.41 6.70 17.30
CA GLU A 121 -9.98 7.25 18.60
C GLU A 121 -8.55 7.81 18.60
N THR A 122 -7.80 7.54 17.54
CA THR A 122 -6.37 7.85 17.44
C THR A 122 -6.11 8.71 16.21
N ASP A 123 -5.19 9.67 16.33
CA ASP A 123 -4.77 10.47 15.20
C ASP A 123 -4.20 9.56 14.10
N GLN A 124 -4.77 9.67 12.89
CA GLN A 124 -4.31 8.91 11.72
C GLN A 124 -2.81 9.12 11.49
N GLU A 125 -2.29 10.33 11.71
CA GLU A 125 -0.88 10.63 11.53
C GLU A 125 0.00 9.89 12.55
N GLU A 126 -0.45 9.78 13.80
CA GLU A 126 0.23 9.03 14.85
C GLU A 126 0.28 7.54 14.52
N VAL A 127 -0.86 6.95 14.09
CA VAL A 127 -0.91 5.54 13.69
C VAL A 127 -0.01 5.28 12.48
N GLU A 128 -0.06 6.15 11.47
CA GLU A 128 0.83 6.02 10.31
C GLU A 128 2.30 6.13 10.70
N ALA A 129 2.66 7.06 11.59
CA ALA A 129 4.03 7.22 12.05
C ALA A 129 4.53 6.00 12.85
N ALA A 130 3.66 5.38 13.64
CA ALA A 130 3.97 4.19 14.43
C ALA A 130 4.09 2.92 13.58
N LEU A 131 3.29 2.80 12.52
CA LEU A 131 3.24 1.62 11.66
C LEU A 131 4.16 1.68 10.44
N ARG A 132 4.74 2.84 10.13
CA ARG A 132 5.72 2.96 9.05
C ARG A 132 6.90 2.03 9.36
N PRO A 133 7.22 1.10 8.45
CA PRO A 133 8.42 0.31 8.61
C PRO A 133 9.63 1.26 8.59
N ARG A 134 10.44 1.19 9.64
CA ARG A 134 11.71 1.94 9.80
C ARG A 134 12.88 1.06 9.41
#